data_AF-A0A4D7C2D3-F1
#
_entry.id   AF-A0A4D7C2D3-F1
#
_cell.length_a   1.000
_cell.length_b   1.000
_cell.length_c   1.000
_cell.angle_alpha   90.00
_cell.angle_beta   90.00
_cell.angle_gamma   90.00
#
_symmetry.space_group_name_H-M   'P 1'
#
loop_
_entity.id
_entity.type
_entity.pdbx_description
1 polymer ?
#
loop_
_entity_poly.entity_id
_entity_poly.type
_entity_poly.pdbx_seq_one_letter_code
_entity_poly.pdbx_strand_id
1 'polypeptide(L)'
;MRDTSGQAAAAAYMTIKKMDASCAPNDVQFGRTRIDSEDKDLGPDIYGVRYVGSWKEVWQFTICGRTAEVPIIFRADGDGGAYTDIKSADIVVLPKS
;
A
#
# COMPACT_ATOMS: atom_id res chain seq x y z
N MET A 1 -11.90 0.63 2.31
CA MET A 1 -10.67 0.43 1.48
C MET A 1 -10.43 1.51 0.43
N ARG A 2 -11.46 2.17 -0.12
CA ARG A 2 -11.27 3.27 -1.09
C ARG A 2 -10.38 4.40 -0.56
N ASP A 3 -10.47 4.69 0.74
CA ASP A 3 -9.62 5.67 1.41
C ASP A 3 -8.15 5.24 1.51
N THR A 4 -7.88 3.97 1.83
CA THR A 4 -6.52 3.42 1.88
C THR A 4 -5.82 3.55 0.53
N SER A 5 -6.49 3.16 -0.57
CA SER A 5 -5.92 3.30 -1.92
C SER A 5 -5.65 4.74 -2.31
N GLY A 6 -6.52 5.68 -1.93
CA GLY A 6 -6.28 7.11 -2.17
C GLY A 6 -5.08 7.64 -1.39
N GLN A 7 -4.94 7.26 -0.12
CA GLN A 7 -3.82 7.67 0.71
C GLN A 7 -2.50 7.04 0.26
N ALA A 8 -2.51 5.76 -0.14
CA ALA A 8 -1.34 5.08 -0.67
C ALA A 8 -0.87 5.69 -2.01
N ALA A 9 -1.83 6.02 -2.89
CA ALA A 9 -1.57 6.76 -4.12
C ALA A 9 -0.92 8.13 -3.84
N ALA A 10 -1.47 8.88 -2.87
CA ALA A 10 -0.93 10.18 -2.48
C ALA A 10 0.50 10.06 -1.92
N ALA A 11 0.77 9.05 -1.09
CA ALA A 11 2.10 8.78 -0.55
C ALA A 11 3.11 8.44 -1.66
N ALA A 12 2.72 7.56 -2.61
CA ALA A 12 3.53 7.25 -3.79
C ALA A 12 3.83 8.51 -4.63
N TYR A 13 2.81 9.32 -4.90
CA TYR A 13 2.95 10.58 -5.63
C TYR A 13 3.93 11.52 -4.94
N MET A 14 3.78 11.75 -3.63
CA MET A 14 4.65 12.65 -2.87
C MET A 14 6.10 12.16 -2.87
N THR A 15 6.34 10.85 -2.80
CA THR A 15 7.68 10.27 -2.92
C THR A 15 8.29 10.51 -4.30
N ILE A 16 7.53 10.28 -5.37
CA ILE A 16 8.00 10.51 -6.74
C ILE A 16 8.21 12.02 -7.01
N LYS A 17 7.31 12.89 -6.53
CA LYS A 17 7.40 14.35 -6.66
C LYS A 17 8.65 14.94 -6.03
N LYS A 18 9.14 14.35 -4.93
CA LYS A 18 10.42 14.74 -4.30
C LYS A 18 11.63 14.42 -5.19
N MET A 19 11.54 13.38 -6.02
CA MET A 19 12.59 12.98 -6.96
C MET A 19 12.47 13.71 -8.30
N ASP A 20 11.24 14.02 -8.73
CA ASP A 20 10.92 14.70 -9.97
C ASP A 20 9.87 15.80 -9.72
N ALA A 21 10.35 17.03 -9.60
CA ALA A 21 9.49 18.18 -9.33
C ALA A 21 8.52 18.50 -10.49
N SER A 22 8.72 17.97 -11.70
CA SER A 22 7.81 18.18 -12.83
C SER A 22 6.58 17.26 -12.76
N CYS A 23 6.62 16.22 -11.93
CA CYS A 23 5.55 15.23 -11.84
C CYS A 23 4.21 15.85 -11.42
N ALA A 24 3.13 15.52 -12.13
CA ALA A 24 1.78 15.99 -11.86
C ALA A 24 0.87 14.83 -11.39
N PRO A 25 -0.18 15.10 -10.58
CA PRO A 25 -0.98 14.05 -9.94
C PRO A 25 -2.04 13.42 -10.86
N ASN A 26 -2.10 13.77 -12.14
CA ASN A 26 -3.13 13.35 -13.08
C ASN A 26 -2.93 11.94 -13.66
N ASP A 27 -1.71 11.40 -13.61
CA ASP A 27 -1.35 10.14 -14.27
C ASP A 27 -1.07 9.00 -13.28
N VAL A 28 -1.86 8.91 -12.20
CA VAL A 28 -1.72 7.86 -11.20
C VAL A 28 -2.42 6.59 -11.66
N GLN A 29 -1.66 5.52 -11.84
CA GLN A 29 -2.18 4.20 -12.20
C GLN A 29 -1.91 3.21 -11.06
N PHE A 30 -2.97 2.53 -10.62
CA PHE A 30 -2.85 1.42 -9.69
C PHE A 30 -2.46 0.16 -10.47
N GLY A 31 -1.37 -0.48 -10.05
CA GLY A 31 -0.87 -1.71 -10.64
C GLY A 31 -1.31 -2.94 -9.86
N ARG A 32 -0.36 -3.82 -9.60
CA ARG A 32 -0.58 -5.06 -8.84
C ARG A 32 -0.44 -4.84 -7.33
N THR A 33 -1.11 -5.70 -6.58
CA THR A 33 -0.84 -5.93 -5.16
C THR A 33 -0.22 -7.31 -4.98
N ARG A 34 0.57 -7.49 -3.91
CA ARG A 34 1.03 -8.80 -3.46
C ARG A 34 1.03 -8.86 -1.94
N ILE A 35 0.79 -10.04 -1.39
CA ILE A 35 1.08 -10.31 0.02
C ILE A 35 2.60 -10.45 0.15
N ASP A 36 3.17 -9.68 1.07
CA ASP A 36 4.59 -9.69 1.40
C ASP A 36 4.88 -10.64 2.57
N SER A 37 4.06 -10.57 3.61
CA SER A 37 4.13 -11.46 4.76
C SER A 37 2.80 -11.57 5.49
N GLU A 38 2.59 -12.70 6.14
CA GLU A 38 1.46 -12.96 7.04
C GLU A 38 2.02 -13.21 8.44
N ASP A 39 1.36 -12.67 9.46
CA ASP A 39 1.73 -12.93 10.84
C ASP A 39 1.30 -14.34 11.27
N LYS A 40 1.99 -14.92 12.25
CA LYS A 40 1.76 -16.31 12.70
C LYS A 40 0.38 -16.51 13.32
N ASP A 41 -0.21 -15.44 13.83
CA ASP A 41 -1.53 -15.41 14.46
C ASP A 41 -2.64 -14.96 13.49
N LEU A 42 -2.35 -14.89 12.18
CA LEU A 42 -3.33 -14.50 11.18
C LEU A 42 -4.53 -15.46 11.17
N GLY A 43 -5.69 -14.94 11.54
CA GLY A 43 -6.93 -15.70 11.58
C GLY A 43 -7.42 -16.11 10.18
N PRO A 44 -8.41 -17.02 10.12
CA PRO A 44 -8.98 -17.48 8.86
C PRO A 44 -9.62 -16.31 8.09
N ASP A 45 -9.53 -16.38 6.77
CA ASP A 45 -10.31 -15.53 5.87
C ASP A 45 -11.74 -16.07 5.79
N ILE A 46 -12.69 -15.28 6.28
CA ILE A 46 -14.12 -15.59 6.27
C ILE A 46 -14.81 -14.50 5.45
N TYR A 47 -15.25 -14.86 4.23
CA TYR A 47 -15.89 -13.96 3.27
C TYR A 47 -15.06 -12.73 2.86
N GLY A 48 -13.73 -12.87 2.76
CA GLY A 48 -12.82 -11.78 2.42
C GLY A 48 -12.43 -10.92 3.62
N VAL A 49 -12.72 -11.37 4.84
CA VAL A 49 -12.47 -10.65 6.09
C VAL A 49 -11.67 -11.53 7.03
N ARG A 50 -10.61 -10.97 7.62
CA ARG A 50 -9.87 -11.57 8.73
C ARG A 50 -10.15 -10.79 10.00
N TYR A 51 -10.59 -11.49 11.04
CA TYR A 51 -11.02 -10.87 12.30
C TYR A 51 -9.89 -10.69 13.32
N VAL A 52 -8.76 -11.37 13.15
CA VAL A 52 -7.61 -11.31 14.06
C VAL A 52 -6.29 -11.48 13.30
N GLY A 53 -5.23 -10.90 13.85
CA GLY A 53 -3.86 -11.00 13.35
C GLY A 53 -3.51 -9.89 12.36
N SER A 54 -2.37 -10.02 11.70
CA SER A 54 -1.88 -9.01 10.75
C SER A 54 -1.27 -9.60 9.49
N TRP A 55 -1.30 -8.83 8.40
CA TRP A 55 -0.57 -9.15 7.18
C TRP A 55 -0.06 -7.87 6.52
N LYS A 56 0.95 -8.04 5.67
CA LYS A 56 1.56 -6.95 4.90
C LYS A 56 1.32 -7.19 3.43
N GLU A 57 0.94 -6.14 2.74
CA GLU A 57 0.87 -6.09 1.29
C GLU A 57 1.82 -5.06 0.74
N VAL A 58 2.22 -5.25 -0.52
CA VAL A 58 2.94 -4.24 -1.30
C VAL A 58 2.08 -3.88 -2.50
N TRP A 59 1.74 -2.60 -2.61
CA TRP A 59 0.89 -2.06 -3.66
C TRP A 59 1.74 -1.26 -4.65
N GLN A 60 1.59 -1.53 -5.93
CA GLN A 60 2.32 -0.80 -6.97
C GLN A 60 1.49 0.36 -7.52
N PHE A 61 2.13 1.51 -7.62
CA PHE A 61 1.60 2.69 -8.30
C PHE A 61 2.56 3.16 -9.37
N THR A 62 2.06 3.34 -10.59
CA THR A 62 2.82 3.99 -11.67
C THR A 62 2.36 5.44 -11.77
N ILE A 63 3.30 6.37 -11.63
CA ILE A 63 3.04 7.81 -11.62
C ILE A 63 4.20 8.50 -12.33
N CYS A 64 3.92 9.37 -13.30
CA CYS A 64 4.95 10.09 -14.08
C CYS A 64 6.01 9.15 -14.68
N GLY A 65 5.60 7.97 -15.16
CA GLY A 65 6.49 6.94 -15.73
C GLY A 65 7.43 6.27 -14.73
N ARG A 66 7.22 6.44 -13.42
CA ARG A 66 7.94 5.75 -12.35
C ARG A 66 6.99 4.80 -11.64
N THR A 67 7.49 3.64 -11.24
CA THR A 67 6.75 2.70 -10.39
C THR A 67 7.23 2.81 -8.95
N ALA A 68 6.31 3.05 -8.02
CA ALA A 68 6.54 3.00 -6.58
C ALA A 68 5.85 1.78 -5.98
N GLU A 69 6.57 1.07 -5.12
CA GLU A 69 6.05 0.02 -4.25
C GLU A 69 5.73 0.62 -2.89
N VAL A 70 4.48 0.55 -2.46
CA VAL A 70 3.98 1.10 -1.20
C VAL A 70 3.64 -0.05 -0.25
N PRO A 71 4.37 -0.22 0.86
CA PRO A 71 4.03 -1.23 1.85
C PRO A 71 2.83 -0.79 2.69
N ILE A 72 1.88 -1.70 2.87
CA ILE A 72 0.66 -1.51 3.64
C ILE A 72 0.54 -2.63 4.65
N ILE A 73 0.29 -2.30 5.91
CA ILE A 73 0.03 -3.27 6.97
C ILE A 73 -1.45 -3.24 7.30
N PHE A 74 -2.08 -4.39 7.29
CA PHE A 74 -3.42 -4.61 7.77
C PHE A 74 -3.38 -5.35 9.09
N ARG A 75 -4.19 -4.91 10.06
CA ARG A 75 -4.29 -5.53 11.38
C ARG A 75 -5.73 -5.57 11.85
N ALA A 76 -6.16 -6.73 12.32
CA ALA A 76 -7.42 -6.90 13.03
C ALA A 76 -7.13 -7.35 14.47
N ASP A 77 -7.84 -6.80 15.45
CA ASP A 77 -7.55 -7.02 16.87
C ASP A 77 -8.34 -8.15 17.53
N GLY A 78 -9.30 -8.76 16.82
CA GLY A 78 -10.16 -9.80 17.38
C GLY A 78 -11.40 -9.27 18.13
N ASP A 79 -11.44 -7.97 18.44
CA ASP A 79 -12.48 -7.32 19.24
C ASP A 79 -13.36 -6.37 18.40
N GLY A 80 -13.27 -6.48 17.08
CA GLY A 80 -14.02 -5.70 16.10
C GLY A 80 -13.29 -4.47 15.56
N GLY A 81 -12.05 -4.23 15.99
CA GLY A 81 -11.19 -3.20 15.43
C GLY A 81 -10.37 -3.69 14.24
N ALA A 82 -10.28 -2.84 13.22
CA ALA A 82 -9.45 -3.06 12.03
C ALA A 82 -8.67 -1.78 11.69
N TYR A 83 -7.38 -1.95 11.39
CA TYR A 83 -6.46 -0.84 11.17
C TYR A 83 -5.68 -1.06 9.89
N THR A 84 -5.34 0.04 9.24
CA THR A 84 -4.45 0.04 8.08
C THR A 84 -3.37 1.08 8.29
N ASP A 85 -2.12 0.68 8.05
CA ASP A 85 -0.95 1.54 8.17
C ASP A 85 -0.20 1.56 6.84
N ILE A 86 -0.05 2.75 6.28
CA ILE A 86 0.72 2.99 5.05
C ILE A 86 2.13 3.39 5.47
N LYS A 87 3.08 2.48 5.26
CA LYS A 87 4.49 2.69 5.64
C LYS A 87 5.19 3.60 4.64
N SER A 88 4.85 4.89 4.70
CA SER A 88 5.33 5.90 3.75
C SER A 88 6.85 6.08 3.75
N ALA A 89 7.52 5.78 4.86
CA ALA A 89 8.98 5.80 4.98
C ALA A 89 9.66 4.62 4.24
N ASP A 90 8.92 3.54 4.00
CA ASP A 90 9.41 2.30 3.42
C ASP A 90 9.05 2.19 1.92
N ILE A 91 8.54 3.28 1.31
CA ILE A 91 8.19 3.31 -0.12
C ILE A 91 9.46 3.17 -0.96
N VAL A 92 9.45 2.20 -1.89
CA VAL A 92 10.56 1.96 -2.80
C VAL A 92 10.16 2.40 -4.22
N VAL A 93 10.91 3.35 -4.80
CA VAL A 93 10.75 3.71 -6.21
C VAL A 93 11.66 2.81 -7.05
N LEU A 94 11.05 2.03 -7.94
CA LEU A 94 11.79 1.11 -8.80
C LEU A 94 12.66 1.89 -9.82
N PRO A 95 13.76 1.28 -10.29
CA PRO A 95 14.52 1.80 -11.41
C PRO A 95 13.64 1.98 -12.65
N LYS A 96 13.93 3.00 -13.47
CA LYS A 96 13.32 3.07 -14.81
C LYS A 96 13.84 1.89 -15.63
N SER A 97 12.94 1.16 -16.28
CA SER A 97 13.31 0.17 -17.30
C SER A 97 13.84 0.84 -18.55
#